data_AF-A0A7S6MU07-F1
#
_entry.id   AF-A0A7S6MU07-F1
#
_cell.length_a   1.000
_cell.length_b   1.000
_cell.length_c   1.000
_cell.angle_alpha   90.00
_cell.angle_beta   90.00
_cell.angle_gamma   90.00
#
_symmetry.space_group_name_H-M   'P 1'
#
loop_
_entity.id
_entity.type
_entity.pdbx_description
1 polymer ?
#
loop_
_entity_poly.entity_id
_entity_poly.type
_entity_poly.pdbx_seq_one_letter_code
_entity_poly.pdbx_strand_id
1 'polypeptide(L)'
;MERSKTQWFITLLCAILLTACSVSEQEQQPDALPDSLTQDSVHADTVGNKAVADVDNGSADFVVTDTTMTLRQSQFPKPTGSVINVMITGVDTRMGAYGTHADANQLVRFFLDSGMVEIISVPRDTESDAGFPDSTGLNRLTNVRANRGRRAYLAAVQKITGVGPIHYWVEFGFSQAVGLLELVGYKNNATTTLRVLRSRQAYRAGDFQRSYNQGRFIRSILLHELPKGTTLLRSLAIRLGLAMVETNLTYDVVSEIVNKMNESGFDGSADRIWVRLKPSVLLHVQAFDFDSSNIQALNKQIDSRVAHLLKDSVRTPSGSYEKRLQALISKAESTKSASGVIHLLQLPYRQRAWLQITDSARRTAYRQQICTLLEHAYRRNNNTKLADEVRDYLELEKELH
;
A
#
# COMPACT_ATOMS: atom_id res chain seq x y z
N MET A 1 -17.92 -27.03 25.32
CA MET A 1 -19.02 -27.03 24.34
C MET A 1 -19.33 -25.59 23.99
N GLU A 2 -18.58 -25.05 23.04
CA GLU A 2 -19.04 -24.85 21.65
C GLU A 2 -19.88 -23.57 21.49
N ARG A 3 -19.17 -22.48 21.19
CA ARG A 3 -19.67 -21.41 20.31
C ARG A 3 -18.56 -20.98 19.35
N SER A 4 -18.67 -21.51 18.13
CA SER A 4 -18.28 -20.94 16.83
C SER A 4 -16.81 -20.56 16.59
N LYS A 5 -16.00 -21.55 16.22
CA LYS A 5 -14.66 -21.43 15.62
C LYS A 5 -14.73 -21.34 14.08
N THR A 6 -15.27 -20.26 13.53
CA THR A 6 -15.40 -20.13 12.07
C THR A 6 -14.95 -18.78 11.60
N GLN A 7 -13.63 -18.55 11.49
CA GLN A 7 -13.14 -17.30 10.93
C GLN A 7 -11.63 -17.29 10.61
N TRP A 8 -11.31 -16.79 9.41
CA TRP A 8 -10.04 -16.18 8.94
C TRP A 8 -8.99 -17.09 8.23
N PHE A 9 -8.97 -17.03 6.89
CA PHE A 9 -7.92 -17.57 6.00
C PHE A 9 -7.95 -16.88 4.61
N ILE A 10 -7.27 -15.73 4.42
CA ILE A 10 -7.35 -14.98 3.13
C ILE A 10 -6.00 -14.37 2.67
N THR A 11 -4.89 -14.53 3.37
CA THR A 11 -3.83 -13.52 3.21
C THR A 11 -2.49 -14.08 2.76
N LEU A 12 -2.29 -14.16 1.45
CA LEU A 12 -1.00 -14.59 0.93
C LEU A 12 -0.51 -13.74 -0.22
N LEU A 13 -1.42 -13.36 -1.11
CA LEU A 13 -1.12 -12.39 -2.14
C LEU A 13 -1.33 -10.96 -1.64
N CYS A 14 -2.29 -10.71 -0.76
CA CYS A 14 -2.57 -9.37 -0.23
C CYS A 14 -1.41 -8.75 0.58
N ALA A 15 -0.53 -9.58 1.14
CA ALA A 15 0.73 -9.12 1.75
C ALA A 15 1.70 -8.50 0.73
N ILE A 16 1.63 -8.94 -0.53
CA ILE A 16 2.42 -8.40 -1.65
C ILE A 16 1.76 -7.14 -2.22
N LEU A 17 0.57 -6.72 -1.79
CA LEU A 17 -0.27 -5.78 -2.53
C LEU A 17 -0.66 -4.51 -1.76
N LEU A 18 0.00 -4.16 -0.65
CA LEU A 18 -0.55 -3.18 0.30
C LEU A 18 0.40 -2.07 0.78
N THR A 19 0.99 -1.32 -0.14
CA THR A 19 1.72 -0.07 0.17
C THR A 19 1.70 0.94 -0.98
N ALA A 20 0.70 1.83 -1.02
CA ALA A 20 0.80 3.30 -1.19
C ALA A 20 -0.54 3.92 -1.60
N CYS A 21 -0.83 5.10 -1.04
CA CYS A 21 -1.37 6.25 -1.77
C CYS A 21 -1.08 7.48 -0.92
N SER A 22 -0.70 8.60 -1.52
CA SER A 22 -0.69 9.93 -0.89
C SER A 22 -1.80 10.78 -1.48
N VAL A 23 -2.33 11.73 -0.70
CA VAL A 23 -3.13 12.85 -1.21
C VAL A 23 -2.24 14.07 -1.05
N SER A 24 -1.87 14.70 -2.15
CA SER A 24 -1.38 16.08 -2.16
C SER A 24 -2.46 16.98 -2.75
N GLU A 25 -2.87 17.97 -1.98
CA GLU A 25 -3.44 19.22 -2.49
C GLU A 25 -2.29 20.19 -2.82
N GLN A 26 -2.58 21.13 -3.72
CA GLN A 26 -1.64 22.04 -4.38
C GLN A 26 -0.73 22.77 -3.39
N GLU A 27 0.57 22.69 -3.62
CA GLU A 27 1.53 23.62 -3.00
C GLU A 27 1.71 24.79 -3.97
N GLN A 28 1.15 25.95 -3.61
CA GLN A 28 1.43 27.21 -4.28
C GLN A 28 2.92 27.50 -4.18
N GLN A 29 3.47 27.91 -5.32
CA GLN A 29 4.81 28.45 -5.52
C GLN A 29 5.14 29.49 -4.43
N PRO A 30 6.23 29.36 -3.66
CA PRO A 30 6.69 30.47 -2.83
C PRO A 30 7.32 31.51 -3.75
N ASP A 31 6.77 32.73 -3.67
CA ASP A 31 7.34 33.93 -4.26
C ASP A 31 8.78 34.15 -3.77
N ALA A 32 9.54 34.86 -4.61
CA ALA A 32 10.95 35.16 -4.45
C ALA A 32 11.36 35.57 -3.01
N LEU A 33 12.50 35.03 -2.58
CA LEU A 33 13.21 35.43 -1.36
C LEU A 33 13.53 36.93 -1.39
N PRO A 34 13.22 37.71 -0.33
CA PRO A 34 13.94 38.94 -0.07
C PRO A 34 15.25 38.62 0.63
N ASP A 35 16.32 39.21 0.10
CA ASP A 35 17.66 39.28 0.70
C ASP A 35 17.60 39.76 2.15
N SER A 36 18.17 38.97 3.07
CA SER A 36 19.07 39.49 4.11
C SER A 36 19.70 38.35 4.90
N LEU A 37 21.02 38.28 4.75
CA LEU A 37 21.95 37.60 5.65
C LEU A 37 21.94 38.32 7.00
N THR A 38 21.84 37.57 8.09
CA THR A 38 22.67 37.81 9.28
C THR A 38 22.93 36.51 10.02
N GLN A 39 24.22 36.27 10.24
CA GLN A 39 24.78 35.27 11.15
C GLN A 39 24.17 35.40 12.54
N ASP A 40 23.98 34.28 13.25
CA ASP A 40 24.65 34.14 14.55
C ASP A 40 24.69 32.72 15.13
N SER A 41 25.92 32.40 15.51
CA SER A 41 26.44 31.53 16.58
C SER A 41 25.74 30.27 17.06
N VAL A 42 26.58 29.23 17.09
CA VAL A 42 26.52 27.99 17.85
C VAL A 42 26.38 28.25 19.35
N HIS A 43 25.36 27.68 19.99
CA HIS A 43 25.39 27.35 21.41
C HIS A 43 24.89 25.93 21.64
N ALA A 44 25.79 25.09 22.15
CA ALA A 44 25.47 23.83 22.79
C ALA A 44 24.89 24.14 24.17
N ASP A 45 23.71 23.60 24.49
CA ASP A 45 23.19 23.69 25.85
C ASP A 45 22.73 22.34 26.41
N THR A 46 22.98 22.25 27.71
CA THR A 46 23.16 21.06 28.52
C THR A 46 21.84 20.42 28.93
N VAL A 47 21.88 19.09 29.12
CA VAL A 47 20.83 18.24 29.69
C VAL A 47 20.28 18.81 31.00
N GLY A 48 18.97 19.04 31.06
CA GLY A 48 18.23 19.36 32.28
C GLY A 48 17.10 18.36 32.49
N ASN A 49 17.32 17.37 33.36
CA ASN A 49 16.27 16.52 33.92
C ASN A 49 15.33 17.40 34.77
N LYS A 50 14.03 17.43 34.42
CA LYS A 50 12.97 17.84 35.35
C LYS A 50 11.99 16.70 35.52
N ALA A 51 11.95 16.20 36.75
CA ALA A 51 10.92 15.30 37.26
C ALA A 51 9.53 15.95 37.12
N VAL A 52 8.55 15.18 36.65
CA VAL A 52 7.14 15.55 36.72
C VAL A 52 6.43 14.48 37.55
N ALA A 53 5.65 15.00 38.50
CA ALA A 53 5.04 14.32 39.62
C ALA A 53 4.01 13.25 39.24
N ASP A 54 3.94 12.27 40.13
CA ASP A 54 2.94 11.23 40.26
C ASP A 54 1.53 11.81 40.37
N VAL A 55 0.63 11.39 39.49
CA VAL A 55 -0.82 11.41 39.72
C VAL A 55 -1.36 10.07 39.27
N ASP A 56 -1.55 9.22 40.27
CA ASP A 56 -2.20 7.92 40.19
C ASP A 56 -3.71 8.10 39.89
N ASN A 57 -4.16 7.48 38.80
CA ASN A 57 -5.56 7.10 38.58
C ASN A 57 -5.59 5.93 37.59
N GLY A 58 -5.80 4.74 38.15
CA GLY A 58 -5.57 3.46 37.49
C GLY A 58 -6.49 3.08 36.31
N SER A 59 -6.05 1.99 35.67
CA SER A 59 -6.71 1.11 34.70
C SER A 59 -6.46 1.34 33.20
N ALA A 60 -5.19 1.25 32.80
CA ALA A 60 -4.64 0.14 32.01
C ALA A 60 -3.20 0.51 31.64
N ASP A 61 -2.21 -0.23 32.15
CA ASP A 61 -0.82 -0.07 31.76
C ASP A 61 -0.69 -0.18 30.24
N PHE A 62 -0.46 0.97 29.63
CA PHE A 62 -0.39 1.14 28.20
C PHE A 62 1.06 0.96 27.78
N VAL A 63 1.41 -0.26 27.40
CA VAL A 63 2.74 -0.54 26.84
C VAL A 63 2.73 -0.16 25.36
N VAL A 64 2.92 1.13 25.06
CA VAL A 64 3.47 1.50 23.74
C VAL A 64 4.95 1.23 23.82
N THR A 65 5.40 0.16 23.19
CA THR A 65 6.83 -0.02 22.94
C THR A 65 7.26 0.97 21.84
N ASP A 66 7.30 2.26 22.17
CA ASP A 66 7.87 3.33 21.33
C ASP A 66 9.40 3.21 21.37
N THR A 67 9.94 2.15 20.76
CA THR A 67 11.38 2.02 20.62
C THR A 67 11.83 2.93 19.48
N THR A 68 12.56 3.99 19.81
CA THR A 68 13.28 4.78 18.82
C THR A 68 14.45 3.95 18.32
N MET A 69 14.43 3.57 17.05
CA MET A 69 15.53 2.83 16.44
C MET A 69 16.35 3.78 15.56
N THR A 70 17.66 3.83 15.80
CA THR A 70 18.58 4.39 14.81
C THR A 70 18.77 3.34 13.72
N LEU A 71 18.33 3.63 12.49
CA LEU A 71 18.57 2.77 11.32
C LEU A 71 20.04 2.89 10.88
N ARG A 72 20.99 2.53 11.75
CA ARG A 72 22.41 2.43 11.41
C ARG A 72 22.73 0.97 11.22
N GLN A 73 22.96 0.56 9.96
CA GLN A 73 23.46 -0.77 9.56
C GLN A 73 23.25 -1.85 10.64
N SER A 74 21.99 -2.21 10.88
CA SER A 74 21.71 -3.45 11.60
C SER A 74 22.43 -4.55 10.82
N GLN A 75 23.13 -5.45 11.51
CA GLN A 75 23.64 -6.66 10.90
C GLN A 75 22.43 -7.47 10.42
N PHE A 76 21.95 -7.16 9.22
CA PHE A 76 20.85 -7.88 8.61
C PHE A 76 21.34 -9.29 8.31
N PRO A 77 20.47 -10.31 8.45
CA PRO A 77 20.79 -11.63 7.96
C PRO A 77 21.28 -11.55 6.51
N LYS A 78 22.27 -12.37 6.17
CA LYS A 78 22.72 -12.58 4.79
C LYS A 78 22.41 -14.03 4.42
N PRO A 79 21.13 -14.38 4.21
CA PRO A 79 20.79 -15.74 3.88
C PRO A 79 21.34 -16.09 2.50
N THR A 80 21.70 -17.34 2.33
CA THR A 80 22.14 -17.90 1.06
C THR A 80 20.96 -18.53 0.32
N GLY A 81 21.15 -18.81 -0.97
CA GLY A 81 20.19 -19.57 -1.77
C GLY A 81 19.45 -18.77 -2.84
N SER A 82 18.46 -19.42 -3.42
CA SER A 82 17.61 -18.90 -4.49
C SER A 82 16.74 -17.75 -3.97
N VAL A 83 16.75 -16.62 -4.67
CA VAL A 83 16.01 -15.42 -4.25
C VAL A 83 14.99 -15.01 -5.30
N ILE A 84 13.73 -14.83 -4.89
CA ILE A 84 12.71 -14.18 -5.70
C ILE A 84 12.47 -12.76 -5.18
N ASN A 85 12.87 -11.77 -5.98
CA ASN A 85 12.57 -10.36 -5.76
C ASN A 85 11.22 -9.96 -6.39
N VAL A 86 10.32 -9.37 -5.59
CA VAL A 86 9.00 -8.88 -5.97
C VAL A 86 8.87 -7.40 -5.60
N MET A 87 8.55 -6.56 -6.58
CA MET A 87 8.31 -5.13 -6.38
C MET A 87 6.83 -4.86 -6.06
N ILE A 88 6.56 -4.19 -4.95
CA ILE A 88 5.23 -3.78 -4.51
C ILE A 88 5.13 -2.26 -4.62
N THR A 89 4.22 -1.78 -5.47
CA THR A 89 4.09 -0.35 -5.75
C THR A 89 2.63 0.08 -5.56
N GLY A 90 2.40 1.03 -4.68
CA GLY A 90 1.13 1.73 -4.64
C GLY A 90 1.17 2.97 -5.53
N VAL A 91 0.17 3.10 -6.40
CA VAL A 91 0.09 4.18 -7.39
C VAL A 91 -0.99 5.20 -7.02
N ASP A 92 -0.73 6.50 -7.21
CA ASP A 92 -1.76 7.54 -7.08
C ASP A 92 -2.66 7.58 -8.33
N THR A 93 -3.46 6.53 -8.52
CA THR A 93 -4.47 6.49 -9.58
C THR A 93 -5.80 6.97 -9.02
N ARG A 94 -6.00 8.28 -9.01
CA ARG A 94 -7.31 8.89 -8.70
C ARG A 94 -8.29 8.63 -9.84
N MET A 95 -9.59 8.66 -9.54
CA MET A 95 -10.63 8.54 -10.59
C MET A 95 -10.45 9.65 -11.63
N GLY A 96 -10.15 9.26 -12.87
CA GLY A 96 -9.93 10.18 -14.00
C GLY A 96 -8.48 10.63 -14.24
N ALA A 97 -7.51 10.26 -13.40
CA ALA A 97 -6.10 10.60 -13.61
C ALA A 97 -5.37 9.49 -14.38
N TYR A 98 -4.68 9.87 -15.47
CA TYR A 98 -3.87 8.95 -16.29
C TYR A 98 -2.43 8.77 -15.76
N GLY A 99 -1.96 9.66 -14.88
CA GLY A 99 -0.63 9.60 -14.29
C GLY A 99 -0.57 8.64 -13.09
N THR A 100 0.31 7.65 -13.14
CA THR A 100 0.53 6.68 -12.05
C THR A 100 1.80 7.06 -11.27
N HIS A 101 1.73 8.05 -10.38
CA HIS A 101 2.85 8.35 -9.48
C HIS A 101 3.07 7.17 -8.51
N ALA A 102 4.32 6.75 -8.33
CA ALA A 102 4.67 5.66 -7.42
C ALA A 102 4.90 6.22 -6.00
N ASP A 103 3.89 6.07 -5.13
CA ASP A 103 3.85 6.78 -3.85
C ASP A 103 4.43 6.02 -2.67
N ALA A 104 4.54 4.71 -2.83
CA ALA A 104 5.26 3.84 -1.94
C ALA A 104 5.76 2.63 -2.70
N ASN A 105 6.94 2.21 -2.27
CA ASN A 105 7.84 1.40 -3.05
C ASN A 105 8.46 0.42 -2.06
N GLN A 106 8.08 -0.85 -2.15
CA GLN A 106 8.59 -1.90 -1.27
C GLN A 106 9.12 -3.05 -2.14
N LEU A 107 10.42 -3.30 -2.08
CA LEU A 107 11.03 -4.45 -2.72
C LEU A 107 11.11 -5.60 -1.71
N VAL A 108 10.33 -6.65 -1.94
CA VAL A 108 10.29 -7.83 -1.08
C VAL A 108 11.12 -8.93 -1.71
N ARG A 109 12.00 -9.55 -0.92
CA ARG A 109 12.92 -10.59 -1.37
C ARG A 109 12.67 -11.84 -0.57
N PHE A 110 12.26 -12.91 -1.25
CA PHE A 110 12.04 -14.23 -0.66
C PHE A 110 13.28 -15.08 -0.88
N PHE A 111 13.97 -15.43 0.19
CA PHE A 111 15.08 -16.37 0.19
C PHE A 111 14.50 -17.76 0.39
N LEU A 112 14.25 -18.45 -0.74
CA LEU A 112 13.44 -19.66 -0.77
C LEU A 112 14.08 -20.77 0.06
N ASP A 113 15.39 -20.99 -0.10
CA ASP A 113 16.10 -22.11 0.52
C ASP A 113 16.27 -21.94 2.04
N SER A 114 16.25 -20.71 2.54
CA SER A 114 16.40 -20.41 3.97
C SER A 114 15.08 -20.09 4.67
N GLY A 115 13.97 -20.02 3.93
CA GLY A 115 12.69 -19.58 4.46
C GLY A 115 12.76 -18.20 5.12
N MET A 116 13.42 -17.23 4.48
CA MET A 116 13.60 -15.87 5.03
C MET A 116 13.10 -14.78 4.07
N VAL A 117 12.71 -13.63 4.60
CA VAL A 117 12.19 -12.51 3.79
C VAL A 117 12.88 -11.18 4.17
N GLU A 118 13.34 -10.46 3.16
CA GLU A 118 13.76 -9.06 3.30
C GLU A 118 12.73 -8.12 2.69
N ILE A 119 12.39 -7.04 3.38
CA ILE A 119 11.60 -5.94 2.84
C ILE A 119 12.47 -4.70 2.77
N ILE A 120 12.62 -4.12 1.58
CA ILE A 120 13.36 -2.89 1.34
C ILE A 120 12.38 -1.78 0.98
N SER A 121 12.17 -0.87 1.91
CA SER A 121 11.35 0.31 1.73
C SER A 121 12.15 1.41 1.04
N VAL A 122 11.58 2.00 -0.02
CA VAL A 122 12.18 3.14 -0.74
C VAL A 122 11.22 4.34 -0.68
N PRO A 123 11.60 5.44 0.01
CA PRO A 123 10.81 6.67 0.05
C PRO A 123 10.54 7.22 -1.35
N ARG A 124 9.36 7.80 -1.54
CA ARG A 124 8.91 8.27 -2.86
C ARG A 124 9.74 9.46 -3.38
N ASP A 125 10.31 10.22 -2.45
CA ASP A 125 11.13 11.40 -2.73
C ASP A 125 12.61 11.07 -2.93
N THR A 126 12.98 9.78 -2.97
CA THR A 126 14.34 9.36 -3.32
C THR A 126 14.73 9.91 -4.69
N GLU A 127 15.89 10.53 -4.77
CA GLU A 127 16.42 11.11 -6.00
C GLU A 127 16.52 10.05 -7.12
N SER A 128 15.93 10.36 -8.27
CA SER A 128 15.98 9.50 -9.44
C SER A 128 15.60 10.28 -10.70
N ASP A 129 16.31 10.03 -11.79
CA ASP A 129 16.06 10.69 -13.07
C ASP A 129 14.68 10.30 -13.64
N ALA A 130 13.73 11.22 -13.53
CA ALA A 130 12.39 11.13 -14.09
C ALA A 130 12.26 11.82 -15.46
N GLY A 131 13.36 12.38 -15.98
CA GLY A 131 13.41 13.08 -17.27
C GLY A 131 12.96 14.52 -17.23
N PHE A 132 12.93 15.14 -16.05
CA PHE A 132 12.72 16.56 -15.93
C PHE A 132 14.07 17.30 -15.91
N PRO A 133 14.09 18.60 -16.27
CA PRO A 133 15.25 19.45 -16.01
C PRO A 133 15.57 19.48 -14.51
N ASP A 134 16.85 19.45 -14.15
CA ASP A 134 17.29 19.38 -12.75
C ASP A 134 16.84 20.59 -11.90
N SER A 135 16.62 21.73 -12.54
CA SER A 135 16.09 22.95 -11.90
C SER A 135 14.67 22.80 -11.34
N THR A 136 13.93 21.75 -11.72
CA THR A 136 12.52 21.58 -11.32
C THR A 136 12.35 20.89 -9.96
N GLY A 137 13.37 20.20 -9.45
CA GLY A 137 13.24 19.36 -8.25
C GLY A 137 12.30 18.15 -8.40
N LEU A 138 11.86 17.85 -9.63
CA LEU A 138 10.91 16.76 -9.94
C LEU A 138 11.58 15.41 -10.24
N ASN A 139 12.91 15.35 -10.28
CA ASN A 139 13.70 14.12 -10.44
C ASN A 139 13.69 13.27 -9.16
N ARG A 140 12.52 12.69 -8.89
CA ARG A 140 12.23 11.82 -7.75
C ARG A 140 11.61 10.51 -8.22
N LEU A 141 11.84 9.43 -7.47
CA LEU A 141 11.36 8.08 -7.79
C LEU A 141 9.84 8.04 -8.07
N THR A 142 9.07 8.82 -7.31
CA THR A 142 7.61 8.93 -7.48
C THR A 142 7.17 9.32 -8.89
N ASN A 143 7.98 10.13 -9.58
CA ASN A 143 7.67 10.62 -10.91
C ASN A 143 8.21 9.72 -12.02
N VAL A 144 9.22 8.89 -11.75
CA VAL A 144 9.80 8.00 -12.78
C VAL A 144 8.74 7.08 -13.36
N ARG A 145 7.86 6.51 -12.51
CA ARG A 145 6.80 5.61 -12.97
C ARG A 145 5.79 6.28 -13.90
N ALA A 146 5.44 7.53 -13.61
CA ALA A 146 4.51 8.31 -14.41
C ALA A 146 5.14 8.80 -15.73
N ASN A 147 6.39 9.26 -15.67
CA ASN A 147 7.06 9.93 -16.79
C ASN A 147 7.81 9.00 -17.74
N ARG A 148 8.44 7.95 -17.21
CA ARG A 148 9.32 7.04 -17.97
C ARG A 148 8.81 5.60 -18.00
N GLY A 149 7.66 5.36 -17.37
CA GLY A 149 7.00 4.06 -17.35
C GLY A 149 7.63 3.05 -16.39
N ARG A 150 6.99 1.88 -16.29
CA ARG A 150 7.32 0.83 -15.32
C ARG A 150 8.76 0.32 -15.45
N ARG A 151 9.25 0.08 -16.68
CA ARG A 151 10.59 -0.48 -16.90
C ARG A 151 11.69 0.41 -16.35
N ALA A 152 11.62 1.72 -16.62
CA ALA A 152 12.58 2.69 -16.10
C ALA A 152 12.48 2.82 -14.57
N TYR A 153 11.27 2.79 -14.04
CA TYR A 153 11.01 2.79 -12.60
C TYR A 153 11.64 1.59 -11.88
N LEU A 154 11.43 0.36 -12.38
CA LEU A 154 12.04 -0.84 -11.80
C LEU A 154 13.58 -0.79 -11.85
N ALA A 155 14.15 -0.31 -12.96
CA ALA A 155 15.61 -0.13 -13.08
C ALA A 155 16.14 0.90 -12.06
N ALA A 156 15.41 1.98 -11.80
CA ALA A 156 15.76 2.96 -10.77
C ALA A 156 15.74 2.33 -9.37
N VAL A 157 14.72 1.53 -9.04
CA VAL A 157 14.67 0.81 -7.76
C VAL A 157 15.85 -0.15 -7.62
N GLN A 158 16.22 -0.89 -8.67
CA GLN A 158 17.38 -1.78 -8.64
C GLN A 158 18.67 -1.00 -8.36
N LYS A 159 18.86 0.15 -8.99
CA LYS A 159 20.00 1.04 -8.74
C LYS A 159 20.05 1.54 -7.30
N ILE A 160 18.92 2.00 -6.75
CA ILE A 160 18.81 2.53 -5.38
C ILE A 160 19.07 1.42 -4.34
N THR A 161 18.54 0.23 -4.58
CA THR A 161 18.60 -0.87 -3.62
C THR A 161 19.87 -1.71 -3.71
N GLY A 162 20.52 -1.71 -4.88
CA GLY A 162 21.64 -2.58 -5.23
C GLY A 162 21.23 -4.05 -5.40
N VAL A 163 19.95 -4.32 -5.65
CA VAL A 163 19.41 -5.68 -5.76
C VAL A 163 19.23 -6.05 -7.23
N GLY A 164 19.65 -7.28 -7.58
CA GLY A 164 19.53 -7.91 -8.89
C GLY A 164 18.07 -8.11 -9.34
N PRO A 165 17.81 -8.83 -10.46
CA PRO A 165 16.58 -8.70 -11.22
C PRO A 165 15.32 -8.73 -10.35
N ILE A 166 14.47 -7.73 -10.54
CA ILE A 166 13.10 -7.74 -10.02
C ILE A 166 12.32 -8.69 -10.93
N HIS A 167 12.04 -9.91 -10.45
CA HIS A 167 11.39 -10.95 -11.24
C HIS A 167 9.90 -10.65 -11.45
N TYR A 168 9.27 -10.14 -10.38
CA TYR A 168 7.85 -9.87 -10.38
C TYR A 168 7.54 -8.48 -9.85
N TRP A 169 6.41 -7.92 -10.25
CA TRP A 169 5.94 -6.63 -9.80
C TRP A 169 4.43 -6.65 -9.60
N VAL A 170 3.99 -5.73 -8.76
CA VAL A 170 2.64 -5.55 -8.32
C VAL A 170 2.36 -4.06 -8.23
N GLU A 171 1.25 -3.63 -8.82
CA GLU A 171 0.74 -2.26 -8.78
C GLU A 171 -0.74 -2.23 -8.40
N PHE A 172 -1.10 -1.36 -7.47
CA PHE A 172 -2.48 -1.14 -7.03
C PHE A 172 -2.65 0.31 -6.57
N GLY A 173 -3.84 0.87 -6.77
CA GLY A 173 -4.24 2.17 -6.28
C GLY A 173 -5.07 2.09 -5.01
N PHE A 174 -5.66 3.23 -4.63
CA PHE A 174 -6.35 3.40 -3.34
C PHE A 174 -7.49 2.40 -3.11
N SER A 175 -8.37 2.23 -4.10
CA SER A 175 -9.56 1.38 -3.94
C SER A 175 -9.19 -0.09 -3.82
N GLN A 176 -8.19 -0.51 -4.61
CA GLN A 176 -7.64 -1.87 -4.56
C GLN A 176 -6.98 -2.12 -3.20
N ALA A 177 -6.23 -1.16 -2.67
CA ALA A 177 -5.66 -1.27 -1.32
C ALA A 177 -6.72 -1.45 -0.23
N VAL A 178 -7.87 -0.76 -0.32
CA VAL A 178 -8.99 -1.01 0.60
C VAL A 178 -9.50 -2.45 0.48
N GLY A 179 -9.79 -2.93 -0.74
CA GLY A 179 -10.26 -4.31 -0.92
C GLY A 179 -9.28 -5.36 -0.41
N LEU A 180 -7.99 -5.13 -0.63
CA LEU A 180 -6.93 -6.02 -0.14
C LEU A 180 -6.82 -5.98 1.40
N LEU A 181 -7.01 -4.83 2.04
CA LEU A 181 -7.07 -4.74 3.50
C LEU A 181 -8.29 -5.48 4.06
N GLU A 182 -9.44 -5.39 3.40
CA GLU A 182 -10.62 -6.14 3.80
C GLU A 182 -10.41 -7.65 3.67
N LEU A 183 -9.76 -8.09 2.57
CA LEU A 183 -9.36 -9.48 2.37
C LEU A 183 -8.49 -9.97 3.53
N VAL A 184 -7.53 -9.17 4.00
CA VAL A 184 -6.60 -9.59 5.07
C VAL A 184 -7.09 -9.37 6.50
N GLY A 185 -8.40 -9.25 6.68
CA GLY A 185 -9.03 -9.20 8.01
C GLY A 185 -9.26 -7.79 8.57
N TYR A 186 -8.90 -6.72 7.84
CA TYR A 186 -9.14 -5.34 8.25
C TYR A 186 -10.51 -4.80 7.77
N LYS A 187 -11.51 -5.67 7.58
CA LYS A 187 -12.81 -5.29 7.01
C LYS A 187 -13.48 -4.10 7.71
N ASN A 188 -13.32 -4.01 9.03
CA ASN A 188 -13.96 -2.98 9.85
C ASN A 188 -13.15 -1.67 9.94
N ASN A 189 -11.89 -1.66 9.51
CA ASN A 189 -10.97 -0.54 9.69
C ASN A 189 -10.00 -0.34 8.51
N ALA A 190 -10.31 -0.88 7.32
CA ALA A 190 -9.45 -0.81 6.13
C ALA A 190 -9.11 0.64 5.75
N THR A 191 -10.12 1.49 5.63
CA THR A 191 -9.93 2.92 5.30
C THR A 191 -9.08 3.65 6.34
N THR A 192 -9.28 3.33 7.62
CA THR A 192 -8.55 3.91 8.74
C THR A 192 -7.09 3.46 8.75
N THR A 193 -6.86 2.16 8.59
CA THR A 193 -5.51 1.56 8.46
C THR A 193 -4.76 2.20 7.29
N LEU A 194 -5.42 2.36 6.14
CA LEU A 194 -4.82 3.01 4.99
C LEU A 194 -4.49 4.50 5.24
N ARG A 195 -5.33 5.21 6.00
CA ARG A 195 -5.06 6.59 6.44
C ARG A 195 -3.80 6.67 7.30
N VAL A 196 -3.63 5.72 8.23
CA VAL A 196 -2.43 5.60 9.08
C VAL A 196 -1.18 5.39 8.23
N LEU A 197 -1.21 4.40 7.32
CA LEU A 197 -0.08 4.08 6.43
C LEU A 197 0.26 5.21 5.45
N ARG A 198 -0.65 6.15 5.23
CA ARG A 198 -0.47 7.32 4.36
C ARG A 198 0.11 8.53 5.08
N SER A 199 -0.04 8.62 6.40
CA SER A 199 0.31 9.83 7.14
C SER A 199 1.81 10.13 7.03
N ARG A 200 2.15 11.35 6.58
CA ARG A 200 3.54 11.84 6.49
C ARG A 200 3.83 12.83 7.61
N GLN A 201 2.96 13.83 7.72
CA GLN A 201 3.10 14.97 8.63
C GLN A 201 2.96 14.59 10.11
N ALA A 202 2.29 13.46 10.42
CA ALA A 202 2.19 12.97 11.79
C ALA A 202 3.52 12.37 12.32
N TYR A 203 4.53 12.21 11.46
CA TYR A 203 5.79 11.56 11.78
C TYR A 203 6.96 12.54 11.72
N ARG A 204 7.80 12.56 12.76
CA ARG A 204 8.98 13.43 12.84
C ARG A 204 9.99 13.19 11.71
N ALA A 205 10.16 11.94 11.26
CA ALA A 205 11.04 11.59 10.14
C ALA A 205 10.33 11.60 8.76
N GLY A 206 9.13 12.19 8.68
CA GLY A 206 8.41 12.42 7.43
C GLY A 206 8.22 11.18 6.56
N ASP A 207 8.61 11.27 5.29
CA ASP A 207 8.40 10.20 4.30
C ASP A 207 9.22 8.94 4.59
N PHE A 208 10.39 9.08 5.21
CA PHE A 208 11.21 7.93 5.59
C PHE A 208 10.52 7.08 6.66
N GLN A 209 9.90 7.71 7.67
CA GLN A 209 9.08 7.01 8.65
C GLN A 209 7.90 6.32 7.99
N ARG A 210 7.20 7.02 7.10
CA ARG A 210 6.04 6.48 6.39
C ARG A 210 6.42 5.24 5.58
N SER A 211 7.50 5.32 4.81
CA SER A 211 8.00 4.23 3.98
C SER A 211 8.42 3.02 4.84
N TYR A 212 9.09 3.27 5.97
CA TYR A 212 9.45 2.21 6.92
C TYR A 212 8.22 1.56 7.58
N ASN A 213 7.22 2.34 7.99
CA ASN A 213 5.97 1.86 8.57
C ASN A 213 5.20 0.96 7.60
N GLN A 214 5.17 1.35 6.34
CA GLN A 214 4.60 0.54 5.27
C GLN A 214 5.31 -0.81 5.13
N GLY A 215 6.65 -0.84 5.20
CA GLY A 215 7.41 -2.10 5.23
C GLY A 215 7.13 -2.93 6.49
N ARG A 216 7.01 -2.29 7.66
CA ARG A 216 6.63 -2.95 8.93
C ARG A 216 5.22 -3.54 8.89
N PHE A 217 4.29 -2.86 8.23
CA PHE A 217 2.94 -3.36 8.03
C PHE A 217 2.94 -4.62 7.15
N ILE A 218 3.67 -4.61 6.03
CA ILE A 218 3.85 -5.83 5.21
C ILE A 218 4.45 -6.96 6.05
N ARG A 219 5.49 -6.65 6.85
CA ARG A 219 6.10 -7.64 7.75
C ARG A 219 5.07 -8.25 8.71
N SER A 220 4.23 -7.44 9.35
CA SER A 220 3.18 -7.93 10.26
C SER A 220 2.25 -8.91 9.54
N ILE A 221 1.77 -8.52 8.36
CA ILE A 221 0.90 -9.39 7.55
C ILE A 221 1.60 -10.72 7.22
N LEU A 222 2.84 -10.68 6.72
CA LEU A 222 3.59 -11.87 6.35
C LEU A 222 3.79 -12.81 7.54
N LEU A 223 4.10 -12.29 8.73
CA LEU A 223 4.30 -13.12 9.93
C LEU A 223 3.02 -13.82 10.39
N HIS A 224 1.88 -13.12 10.36
CA HIS A 224 0.64 -13.66 10.90
C HIS A 224 -0.05 -14.66 9.97
N GLU A 225 0.16 -14.51 8.66
CA GLU A 225 -0.72 -15.12 7.67
C GLU A 225 -0.06 -16.20 6.80
N LEU A 226 1.24 -16.09 6.49
CA LEU A 226 1.97 -17.13 5.75
C LEU A 226 1.89 -18.53 6.39
N PRO A 227 1.98 -18.68 7.72
CA PRO A 227 1.97 -20.01 8.37
C PRO A 227 0.57 -20.64 8.46
N LYS A 228 -0.51 -19.92 8.14
CA LYS A 228 -1.89 -20.33 8.43
C LYS A 228 -2.69 -20.52 7.14
N GLY A 229 -3.08 -21.75 6.81
CA GLY A 229 -3.98 -21.99 5.68
C GLY A 229 -4.33 -23.44 5.41
N THR A 230 -5.62 -23.74 5.18
CA THR A 230 -6.06 -24.88 4.37
C THR A 230 -5.90 -24.54 2.89
N THR A 231 -5.59 -25.52 2.04
CA THR A 231 -5.23 -25.32 0.62
C THR A 231 -6.31 -24.59 -0.19
N LEU A 232 -7.60 -24.81 0.13
CA LEU A 232 -8.75 -24.31 -0.64
C LEU A 232 -8.98 -22.80 -0.46
N LEU A 233 -9.11 -22.32 0.77
CA LEU A 233 -9.31 -20.89 1.05
C LEU A 233 -8.09 -20.05 0.66
N ARG A 234 -6.89 -20.61 0.87
CA ARG A 234 -5.63 -20.03 0.38
C ARG A 234 -5.66 -19.82 -1.13
N SER A 235 -6.16 -20.81 -1.87
CA SER A 235 -6.20 -20.73 -3.33
C SER A 235 -7.13 -19.64 -3.86
N LEU A 236 -8.34 -19.55 -3.28
CA LEU A 236 -9.34 -18.53 -3.64
C LEU A 236 -8.82 -17.13 -3.35
N ALA A 237 -8.18 -16.94 -2.20
CA ALA A 237 -7.68 -15.65 -1.80
C ALA A 237 -6.50 -15.15 -2.65
N ILE A 238 -5.58 -16.05 -3.05
CA ILE A 238 -4.54 -15.71 -4.04
C ILE A 238 -5.19 -15.23 -5.33
N ARG A 239 -6.18 -15.97 -5.85
CA ARG A 239 -6.86 -15.64 -7.11
C ARG A 239 -7.55 -14.27 -7.02
N LEU A 240 -8.27 -14.01 -5.95
CA LEU A 240 -8.96 -12.73 -5.73
C LEU A 240 -7.99 -11.57 -5.62
N GLY A 241 -6.91 -11.71 -4.86
CA GLY A 241 -5.89 -10.68 -4.77
C GLY A 241 -5.27 -10.39 -6.14
N LEU A 242 -4.98 -11.42 -6.95
CA LEU A 242 -4.39 -11.30 -8.29
C LEU A 242 -5.34 -10.53 -9.20
N ALA A 243 -6.64 -10.84 -9.11
CA ALA A 243 -7.68 -10.21 -9.91
C ALA A 243 -7.98 -8.75 -9.50
N MET A 244 -7.57 -8.33 -8.31
CA MET A 244 -7.72 -6.95 -7.84
C MET A 244 -6.61 -6.02 -8.31
N VAL A 245 -5.44 -6.54 -8.68
CA VAL A 245 -4.24 -5.71 -8.92
C VAL A 245 -3.73 -5.78 -10.36
N GLU A 246 -2.78 -4.91 -10.68
CA GLU A 246 -1.99 -5.05 -11.89
C GLU A 246 -0.67 -5.75 -11.55
N THR A 247 -0.36 -6.87 -12.20
CA THR A 247 0.83 -7.67 -11.88
C THR A 247 1.24 -8.60 -13.02
N ASN A 248 2.50 -9.06 -13.01
CA ASN A 248 2.96 -10.20 -13.80
C ASN A 248 3.07 -11.52 -12.99
N LEU A 249 2.58 -11.54 -11.75
CA LEU A 249 2.46 -12.77 -10.95
C LEU A 249 1.31 -13.63 -11.46
N THR A 250 1.51 -14.94 -11.42
CA THR A 250 0.46 -15.93 -11.64
C THR A 250 0.15 -16.67 -10.34
N TYR A 251 -1.00 -17.33 -10.31
CA TYR A 251 -1.39 -18.19 -9.18
C TYR A 251 -0.32 -19.24 -8.87
N ASP A 252 0.24 -19.88 -9.90
CA ASP A 252 1.22 -20.95 -9.76
C ASP A 252 2.52 -20.44 -9.14
N VAL A 253 3.02 -19.30 -9.63
CA VAL A 253 4.24 -18.65 -9.09
C VAL A 253 4.06 -18.32 -7.61
N VAL A 254 2.92 -17.74 -7.24
CA VAL A 254 2.65 -17.34 -5.84
C VAL A 254 2.53 -18.57 -4.96
N SER A 255 1.85 -19.60 -5.45
CA SER A 255 1.70 -20.88 -4.75
C SER A 255 3.05 -21.55 -4.54
N GLU A 256 3.92 -21.54 -5.55
CA GLU A 256 5.27 -22.09 -5.51
C GLU A 256 6.15 -21.36 -4.50
N ILE A 257 6.19 -20.01 -4.54
CA ILE A 257 6.94 -19.20 -3.57
C ILE A 257 6.58 -19.64 -2.16
N VAL A 258 5.29 -19.74 -1.88
CA VAL A 258 4.82 -19.97 -0.52
C VAL A 258 5.01 -21.41 -0.09
N ASN A 259 4.80 -22.37 -0.98
CA ASN A 259 5.12 -23.77 -0.67
C ASN A 259 6.60 -23.93 -0.34
N LYS A 260 7.50 -23.35 -1.15
CA LYS A 260 8.95 -23.39 -0.89
C LYS A 260 9.35 -22.69 0.40
N MET A 261 8.72 -21.55 0.71
CA MET A 261 8.96 -20.86 1.99
C MET A 261 8.55 -21.73 3.19
N ASN A 262 7.38 -22.38 3.13
CA ASN A 262 6.90 -23.26 4.18
C ASN A 262 7.75 -24.54 4.31
N GLU A 263 8.12 -25.15 3.18
CA GLU A 263 9.03 -26.32 3.12
C GLU A 263 10.40 -25.99 3.74
N SER A 264 10.87 -24.76 3.57
CA SER A 264 12.14 -24.28 4.11
C SER A 264 12.04 -23.74 5.54
N GLY A 265 10.95 -24.05 6.23
CA GLY A 265 10.77 -23.76 7.65
C GLY A 265 10.37 -22.32 7.98
N PHE A 266 9.76 -21.59 7.03
CA PHE A 266 9.09 -20.34 7.36
C PHE A 266 7.87 -20.63 8.25
N ASP A 267 7.97 -20.23 9.52
CA ASP A 267 7.00 -20.52 10.58
C ASP A 267 6.31 -19.24 11.12
N GLY A 268 6.62 -18.08 10.53
CA GLY A 268 6.13 -16.79 11.01
C GLY A 268 6.91 -16.24 12.20
N SER A 269 8.10 -16.78 12.50
CA SER A 269 8.98 -16.24 13.53
C SER A 269 9.55 -14.86 13.14
N ALA A 270 9.63 -13.97 14.13
CA ALA A 270 9.99 -12.57 13.94
C ALA A 270 11.40 -12.35 13.35
N ASP A 271 12.31 -13.30 13.54
CA ASP A 271 13.69 -13.32 13.03
C ASP A 271 13.79 -13.70 11.55
N ARG A 272 12.74 -14.33 10.99
CA ARG A 272 12.68 -14.72 9.57
C ARG A 272 12.36 -13.57 8.63
N ILE A 273 11.90 -12.42 9.15
CA ILE A 273 11.56 -11.25 8.33
C ILE A 273 12.15 -9.97 8.93
N TRP A 274 12.84 -9.19 8.10
CA TRP A 274 13.31 -7.85 8.47
C TRP A 274 12.92 -6.78 7.44
N VAL A 275 12.90 -5.54 7.91
CA VAL A 275 12.64 -4.34 7.10
C VAL A 275 13.87 -3.46 7.12
N ARG A 276 14.29 -2.96 5.97
CA ARG A 276 15.32 -1.93 5.85
C ARG A 276 14.88 -0.80 4.92
N LEU A 277 15.51 0.35 5.10
CA LEU A 277 15.24 1.55 4.33
C LEU A 277 16.39 1.83 3.36
N LYS A 278 16.05 2.23 2.14
CA LYS A 278 16.99 2.73 1.14
C LYS A 278 16.50 4.07 0.56
N PRO A 279 17.37 5.08 0.37
CA PRO A 279 18.81 5.09 0.66
C PRO A 279 19.09 4.97 2.16
N SER A 280 20.27 4.45 2.52
CA SER A 280 20.65 4.23 3.92
C SER A 280 21.04 5.57 4.53
N VAL A 281 20.11 6.21 5.21
CA VAL A 281 20.30 7.49 5.92
C VAL A 281 20.18 7.27 7.43
N LEU A 282 20.97 8.00 8.20
CA LEU A 282 20.86 7.98 9.66
C LEU A 282 19.58 8.68 10.08
N LEU A 283 18.57 7.88 10.43
CA LEU A 283 17.28 8.38 10.87
C LEU A 283 16.87 7.71 12.17
N HIS A 284 16.26 8.52 13.04
CA HIS A 284 15.54 8.08 14.21
C HIS A 284 14.10 7.81 13.78
N VAL A 285 13.75 6.54 13.63
CA VAL A 285 12.38 6.12 13.29
C VAL A 285 11.72 5.48 14.50
N GLN A 286 10.43 5.74 14.67
CA GLN A 286 9.57 5.08 15.65
C GLN A 286 9.20 3.70 15.09
N ALA A 287 9.44 2.62 15.84
CA ALA A 287 9.03 1.30 15.42
C ALA A 287 7.59 1.02 15.89
N PHE A 288 6.60 1.15 15.00
CA PHE A 288 5.23 0.78 15.32
C PHE A 288 5.02 -0.73 15.16
N ASP A 289 4.16 -1.27 16.02
CA ASP A 289 3.57 -2.60 15.86
C ASP A 289 2.16 -2.47 15.30
N PHE A 290 1.87 -3.20 14.23
CA PHE A 290 0.63 -3.10 13.47
C PHE A 290 -0.31 -4.29 13.72
N ASP A 291 -0.33 -4.84 14.93
CA ASP A 291 -1.39 -5.76 15.32
C ASP A 291 -2.76 -5.04 15.27
N SER A 292 -3.78 -5.77 14.83
CA SER A 292 -5.18 -5.36 14.76
C SER A 292 -5.71 -4.68 16.04
N SER A 293 -5.24 -5.12 17.21
CA SER A 293 -5.55 -4.54 18.52
C SER A 293 -4.90 -3.16 18.72
N ASN A 294 -3.69 -2.96 18.18
CA ASN A 294 -2.91 -1.74 18.28
C ASN A 294 -3.28 -0.67 17.24
N ILE A 295 -3.88 -1.06 16.10
CA ILE A 295 -4.28 -0.12 15.05
C ILE A 295 -5.32 0.90 15.54
N GLN A 296 -6.23 0.52 16.44
CA GLN A 296 -7.19 1.48 17.00
C GLN A 296 -6.49 2.51 17.90
N ALA A 297 -5.48 2.10 18.67
CA ALA A 297 -4.67 2.99 19.50
C ALA A 297 -3.78 3.90 18.64
N LEU A 298 -3.14 3.36 17.61
CA LEU A 298 -2.38 4.13 16.62
C LEU A 298 -3.25 5.13 15.89
N ASN A 299 -4.49 4.76 15.52
CA ASN A 299 -5.40 5.69 14.89
C ASN A 299 -5.82 6.81 15.84
N LYS A 300 -6.08 6.53 17.13
CA LYS A 300 -6.34 7.59 18.13
C LYS A 300 -5.15 8.51 18.32
N GLN A 301 -3.91 7.97 18.32
CA GLN A 301 -2.68 8.76 18.43
C GLN A 301 -2.41 9.60 17.17
N ILE A 302 -2.72 9.05 16.00
CA ILE A 302 -2.66 9.79 14.73
C ILE A 302 -3.73 10.85 14.71
N ASP A 303 -4.97 10.56 15.09
CA ASP A 303 -6.04 11.54 15.19
C ASP A 303 -5.72 12.64 16.20
N SER A 304 -5.06 12.36 17.33
CA SER A 304 -4.64 13.40 18.29
C SER A 304 -3.48 14.26 17.77
N ARG A 305 -2.46 13.66 17.13
CA ARG A 305 -1.35 14.41 16.50
C ARG A 305 -1.82 15.19 15.28
N VAL A 306 -2.74 14.62 14.50
CA VAL A 306 -3.32 15.22 13.30
C VAL A 306 -4.34 16.29 13.68
N ALA A 307 -5.10 16.16 14.78
CA ALA A 307 -5.99 17.22 15.27
C ALA A 307 -5.22 18.48 15.70
N HIS A 308 -3.98 18.33 16.19
CA HIS A 308 -3.10 19.47 16.47
C HIS A 308 -2.43 20.07 15.22
N LEU A 309 -2.28 19.30 14.14
CA LEU A 309 -1.66 19.75 12.89
C LEU A 309 -2.69 20.22 11.84
N LEU A 310 -3.92 19.72 11.90
CA LEU A 310 -5.03 20.03 11.02
C LEU A 310 -6.13 20.73 11.80
N LYS A 311 -5.96 22.03 12.06
CA LYS A 311 -7.11 22.88 12.31
C LYS A 311 -8.01 23.03 11.06
N ASP A 312 -7.57 22.59 9.87
CA ASP A 312 -8.26 22.97 8.63
C ASP A 312 -8.21 22.02 7.40
N SER A 313 -8.04 20.69 7.52
CA SER A 313 -8.05 19.89 6.26
C SER A 313 -8.84 18.57 6.28
N VAL A 314 -9.95 18.63 5.52
CA VAL A 314 -10.60 17.55 4.73
C VAL A 314 -11.55 16.60 5.46
N ARG A 315 -12.78 17.09 5.67
CA ARG A 315 -13.99 16.28 5.45
C ARG A 315 -14.03 15.88 3.98
N THR A 316 -13.58 14.68 3.61
CA THR A 316 -13.99 14.10 2.31
C THR A 316 -15.49 13.84 2.40
N PRO A 317 -16.35 14.50 1.60
CA PRO A 317 -17.77 14.17 1.60
C PRO A 317 -17.89 12.82 0.90
N SER A 318 -18.12 11.75 1.67
CA SER A 318 -18.36 10.40 1.16
C SER A 318 -19.44 10.36 0.06
N GLY A 319 -20.39 11.31 0.08
CA GLY A 319 -21.41 11.47 -0.96
C GLY A 319 -20.95 12.07 -2.29
N SER A 320 -19.73 12.62 -2.42
CA SER A 320 -19.23 13.17 -3.70
C SER A 320 -18.70 12.08 -4.62
N TYR A 321 -18.05 11.06 -4.05
CA TYR A 321 -17.43 9.98 -4.81
C TYR A 321 -18.47 9.06 -5.45
N GLU A 322 -19.44 8.59 -4.67
CA GLU A 322 -20.51 7.72 -5.15
C GLU A 322 -21.30 8.38 -6.28
N LYS A 323 -21.64 9.67 -6.12
CA LYS A 323 -22.33 10.47 -7.16
C LYS A 323 -21.54 10.54 -8.47
N ARG A 324 -20.21 10.69 -8.41
CA ARG A 324 -19.36 10.70 -9.60
C ARG A 324 -19.35 9.35 -10.31
N LEU A 325 -19.25 8.26 -9.55
CA LEU A 325 -19.29 6.91 -10.11
C LEU A 325 -20.66 6.62 -10.75
N GLN A 326 -21.74 6.99 -10.06
CA GLN A 326 -23.10 6.87 -10.57
C GLN A 326 -23.29 7.65 -11.87
N ALA A 327 -22.81 8.91 -11.93
CA ALA A 327 -22.89 9.72 -13.14
C ALA A 327 -22.14 9.09 -14.34
N LEU A 328 -20.98 8.47 -14.11
CA LEU A 328 -20.25 7.74 -15.15
C LEU A 328 -21.03 6.53 -15.66
N ILE A 329 -21.65 5.77 -14.77
CA ILE A 329 -22.45 4.59 -15.13
C ILE A 329 -23.70 5.01 -15.90
N SER A 330 -24.46 5.99 -15.42
CA SER A 330 -25.64 6.50 -16.13
C SER A 330 -25.29 7.07 -17.51
N LYS A 331 -24.12 7.70 -17.64
CA LYS A 331 -23.61 8.14 -18.95
C LYS A 331 -23.24 6.96 -19.86
N ALA A 332 -22.66 5.90 -19.30
CA ALA A 332 -22.34 4.70 -20.06
C ALA A 332 -23.61 3.96 -20.52
N GLU A 333 -24.63 3.85 -19.67
CA GLU A 333 -25.92 3.23 -20.01
C GLU A 333 -26.65 3.97 -21.15
N SER A 334 -26.56 5.31 -21.16
CA SER A 334 -27.14 6.14 -22.22
C SER A 334 -26.29 6.20 -23.51
N THR A 335 -25.05 5.70 -23.46
CA THR A 335 -24.14 5.70 -24.61
C THR A 335 -24.42 4.50 -25.52
N LYS A 336 -24.77 4.76 -26.79
CA LYS A 336 -25.07 3.69 -27.77
C LYS A 336 -23.82 2.98 -28.34
N SER A 337 -22.67 3.63 -28.30
CA SER A 337 -21.42 3.12 -28.86
C SER A 337 -20.64 2.25 -27.86
N ALA A 338 -20.26 1.04 -28.27
CA ALA A 338 -19.46 0.13 -27.43
C ALA A 338 -18.10 0.76 -27.04
N SER A 339 -17.44 1.45 -27.97
CA SER A 339 -16.20 2.17 -27.68
C SER A 339 -16.39 3.31 -26.67
N GLY A 340 -17.54 3.98 -26.67
CA GLY A 340 -17.84 5.03 -25.68
C GLY A 340 -18.03 4.46 -24.28
N VAL A 341 -18.72 3.32 -24.16
CA VAL A 341 -18.85 2.59 -22.89
C VAL A 341 -17.48 2.16 -22.36
N ILE A 342 -16.62 1.58 -23.21
CA ILE A 342 -15.26 1.21 -22.83
C ILE A 342 -14.48 2.43 -22.35
N HIS A 343 -14.50 3.53 -23.11
CA HIS A 343 -13.79 4.75 -22.74
C HIS A 343 -14.22 5.31 -21.38
N LEU A 344 -15.51 5.24 -21.05
CA LEU A 344 -16.06 5.73 -19.78
C LEU A 344 -15.75 4.80 -18.60
N LEU A 345 -15.87 3.48 -18.80
CA LEU A 345 -15.88 2.51 -17.70
C LEU A 345 -14.57 1.75 -17.52
N GLN A 346 -13.70 1.69 -18.53
CA GLN A 346 -12.44 0.93 -18.45
C GLN A 346 -11.56 1.40 -17.30
N LEU A 347 -11.43 2.73 -17.12
CA LEU A 347 -10.62 3.27 -16.04
C LEU A 347 -11.25 3.01 -14.65
N PRO A 348 -12.54 3.34 -14.38
CA PRO A 348 -13.20 2.95 -13.13
C PRO A 348 -13.12 1.44 -12.82
N TYR A 349 -13.21 0.59 -13.84
CA TYR A 349 -13.05 -0.85 -13.70
C TYR A 349 -11.63 -1.23 -13.28
N ARG A 350 -10.61 -0.75 -14.00
CA ARG A 350 -9.20 -1.01 -13.66
C ARG A 350 -8.85 -0.53 -12.25
N GLN A 351 -9.43 0.57 -11.83
CA GLN A 351 -9.24 1.13 -10.48
C GLN A 351 -10.07 0.44 -9.40
N ARG A 352 -10.98 -0.49 -9.76
CA ARG A 352 -11.95 -1.11 -8.84
C ARG A 352 -12.71 -0.06 -8.02
N ALA A 353 -13.18 0.98 -8.71
CA ALA A 353 -13.69 2.21 -8.10
C ALA A 353 -14.80 1.98 -7.05
N TRP A 354 -15.61 0.92 -7.19
CA TRP A 354 -16.68 0.57 -6.24
C TRP A 354 -16.17 0.20 -4.85
N LEU A 355 -14.92 -0.23 -4.68
CA LEU A 355 -14.38 -0.64 -3.37
C LEU A 355 -14.32 0.52 -2.35
N GLN A 356 -14.42 1.77 -2.80
CA GLN A 356 -14.52 2.92 -1.90
C GLN A 356 -15.92 3.12 -1.30
N ILE A 357 -16.93 2.39 -1.80
CA ILE A 357 -18.29 2.45 -1.29
C ILE A 357 -18.37 1.58 -0.04
N THR A 358 -18.76 2.20 1.07
CA THR A 358 -18.85 1.54 2.38
C THR A 358 -20.03 0.58 2.48
N ASP A 359 -21.14 0.90 1.83
CA ASP A 359 -22.32 0.02 1.79
C ASP A 359 -22.07 -1.18 0.87
N SER A 360 -22.12 -2.39 1.44
CA SER A 360 -21.81 -3.63 0.73
C SER A 360 -22.80 -3.97 -0.39
N ALA A 361 -24.08 -3.65 -0.20
CA ALA A 361 -25.12 -3.94 -1.19
C ALA A 361 -24.96 -3.01 -2.40
N ARG A 362 -24.75 -1.72 -2.16
CA ARG A 362 -24.46 -0.74 -3.21
C ARG A 362 -23.15 -1.05 -3.92
N ARG A 363 -22.09 -1.36 -3.18
CA ARG A 363 -20.80 -1.78 -3.76
C ARG A 363 -20.98 -2.92 -4.76
N THR A 364 -21.75 -3.95 -4.38
CA THR A 364 -22.07 -5.09 -5.24
C THR A 364 -22.86 -4.67 -6.48
N ALA A 365 -23.86 -3.80 -6.32
CA ALA A 365 -24.66 -3.29 -7.42
C ALA A 365 -23.83 -2.49 -8.43
N TYR A 366 -23.01 -1.54 -7.96
CA TYR A 366 -22.14 -0.73 -8.83
C TYR A 366 -21.11 -1.59 -9.57
N ARG A 367 -20.51 -2.56 -8.88
CA ARG A 367 -19.62 -3.54 -9.50
C ARG A 367 -20.32 -4.29 -10.63
N GLN A 368 -21.49 -4.86 -10.34
CA GLN A 368 -22.24 -5.67 -11.30
C GLN A 368 -22.60 -4.83 -12.54
N GLN A 369 -23.06 -3.60 -12.35
CA GLN A 369 -23.37 -2.68 -13.45
C GLN A 369 -22.16 -2.39 -14.32
N ILE A 370 -21.03 -1.99 -13.73
CA ILE A 370 -19.80 -1.68 -14.46
C ILE A 370 -19.32 -2.89 -15.27
N CYS A 371 -19.24 -4.06 -14.62
CA CYS A 371 -18.71 -5.26 -15.25
C CYS A 371 -19.64 -5.75 -16.37
N THR A 372 -20.96 -5.75 -16.16
CA THR A 372 -21.94 -6.17 -17.19
C THR A 372 -21.87 -5.25 -18.41
N LEU A 373 -21.84 -3.93 -18.21
CA LEU A 373 -21.74 -2.95 -19.30
C LEU A 373 -20.43 -3.10 -20.08
N LEU A 374 -19.31 -3.29 -19.38
CA LEU A 374 -18.01 -3.50 -20.02
C LEU A 374 -17.91 -4.82 -20.76
N GLU A 375 -18.39 -5.92 -20.20
CA GLU A 375 -18.41 -7.21 -20.87
C GLU A 375 -19.16 -7.10 -22.21
N HIS A 376 -20.39 -6.57 -22.19
CA HIS A 376 -21.18 -6.36 -23.40
C HIS A 376 -20.46 -5.46 -24.41
N ALA A 377 -19.84 -4.37 -23.95
CA ALA A 377 -19.12 -3.45 -24.82
C ALA A 377 -17.87 -4.11 -25.46
N TYR A 378 -17.11 -4.89 -24.69
CA TYR A 378 -15.96 -5.63 -25.22
C TYR A 378 -16.37 -6.70 -26.23
N ARG A 379 -17.44 -7.47 -25.96
CA ARG A 379 -18.00 -8.44 -26.93
C ARG A 379 -18.43 -7.76 -28.22
N ARG A 380 -19.12 -6.61 -28.15
CA ARG A 380 -19.53 -5.83 -29.33
C ARG A 380 -18.36 -5.26 -30.14
N ASN A 381 -17.22 -5.03 -29.50
CA ASN A 381 -15.99 -4.59 -30.15
C ASN A 381 -15.05 -5.76 -30.54
N ASN A 382 -15.54 -7.01 -30.54
CA ASN A 382 -14.78 -8.23 -30.84
C ASN A 382 -13.56 -8.46 -29.93
N ASN A 383 -13.54 -7.85 -28.74
CA ASN A 383 -12.51 -8.07 -27.74
C ASN A 383 -12.97 -9.14 -26.74
N THR A 384 -13.09 -10.37 -27.22
CA THR A 384 -13.60 -11.51 -26.45
C THR A 384 -12.75 -11.80 -25.22
N LYS A 385 -11.42 -11.68 -25.35
CA LYS A 385 -10.49 -11.88 -24.24
C LYS A 385 -10.78 -10.95 -23.04
N LEU A 386 -10.90 -9.63 -23.28
CA LEU A 386 -11.21 -8.69 -22.20
C LEU A 386 -12.63 -8.88 -21.66
N ALA A 387 -13.57 -9.32 -22.49
CA ALA A 387 -14.92 -9.65 -22.01
C ALA A 387 -14.90 -10.84 -21.05
N ASP A 388 -14.20 -11.91 -21.41
CA ASP A 388 -14.06 -13.10 -20.59
C ASP A 388 -13.31 -12.76 -19.28
N GLU A 389 -12.25 -11.95 -19.32
CA GLU A 389 -11.56 -11.47 -18.10
C GLU A 389 -12.49 -10.72 -17.13
N VAL A 390 -13.43 -9.91 -17.64
CA VAL A 390 -14.42 -9.19 -16.81
C VAL A 390 -15.45 -10.15 -16.21
N ARG A 391 -15.90 -11.14 -16.99
CA ARG A 391 -16.85 -12.16 -16.53
C ARG A 391 -16.22 -13.05 -15.45
N ASP A 392 -15.02 -13.54 -15.70
CA ASP A 392 -14.30 -14.43 -14.79
C ASP A 392 -14.05 -13.73 -13.44
N TYR A 393 -13.79 -12.41 -13.45
CA TYR A 393 -13.71 -11.61 -12.21
C TYR A 393 -15.04 -11.59 -11.44
N LEU A 394 -16.18 -11.39 -12.12
CA LEU A 394 -17.49 -11.40 -11.47
C LEU A 394 -17.85 -12.77 -10.89
N GLU A 395 -17.47 -13.85 -11.57
CA GLU A 395 -17.70 -15.22 -11.10
C GLU A 395 -16.84 -15.52 -9.86
N LEU A 396 -15.56 -15.18 -9.92
CA LEU A 396 -14.63 -15.39 -8.80
C LEU A 396 -15.08 -14.68 -7.51
N GLU A 397 -15.65 -13.48 -7.61
CA GLU A 397 -16.12 -12.76 -6.42
C GLU A 397 -17.46 -13.29 -5.89
N LYS A 398 -18.29 -13.91 -6.73
CA LYS A 398 -19.51 -14.60 -6.26
C LYS A 398 -19.17 -15.82 -5.40
N GLU A 399 -18.03 -16.48 -5.65
CA GLU A 399 -17.59 -17.61 -4.84
C GLU A 399 -17.15 -17.21 -3.41
N LEU A 400 -16.93 -15.92 -3.15
CA LEU A 400 -16.53 -15.41 -1.83
C LEU A 400 -17.73 -15.10 -0.90
N HIS A 401 -18.92 -14.90 -1.46
CA HIS A 401 -20.13 -14.45 -0.77
C HIS A 401 -21.19 -15.53 -0.70
#